data_AF-A0A927UZ33-F1
#
_entry.id   AF-A0A927UZ33-F1
#
_cell.length_a   1.000
_cell.length_b   1.000
_cell.length_c   1.000
_cell.angle_alpha   90.00
_cell.angle_beta   90.00
_cell.angle_gamma   90.00
#
_symmetry.space_group_name_H-M   'P 1'
#
loop_
_entity.id
_entity.type
_entity.pdbx_description
1 polymer ?
#
loop_
_entity_poly.entity_id
_entity_poly.type
_entity_poly.pdbx_seq_one_letter_code
_entity_poly.pdbx_strand_id
1 'polypeptide(L)'
;MELKKSDKIIIVISIVFLFTSLVLCVFTIRNWQLTEVTVYTGPAALICAFIGWFLVRRYEFKQVARTFGQFAGLLFEVVGTIIRRIQNALGMSSGSHKGVFHIKNYDDETESIGNGAGHTRKRRPKFKKWKDMDNQEKVRFIYAKRNLKHIKKGYVYKESATPNEVLEDMIGKKLETEQTRELYDLYNPARYKLKFDVSDDETIKLKHKFL
;
A
#
# COMPACT_ATOMS: atom_id res chain seq x y z
N MET A 1 -2.07 -26.58 -29.98
CA MET A 1 -3.19 -27.43 -29.51
C MET A 1 -4.11 -26.55 -28.69
N GLU A 2 -5.22 -26.11 -29.27
CA GLU A 2 -6.20 -25.28 -28.56
C GLU A 2 -6.98 -26.15 -27.58
N LEU A 3 -7.02 -25.72 -26.31
CA LEU A 3 -7.75 -26.41 -25.25
C LEU A 3 -9.25 -26.35 -25.53
N LYS A 4 -9.93 -27.50 -25.51
CA LYS A 4 -11.39 -27.55 -25.57
C LYS A 4 -11.97 -26.79 -24.38
N LYS A 5 -13.11 -26.13 -24.60
CA LYS A 5 -13.82 -25.33 -23.59
C LYS A 5 -14.09 -26.11 -22.30
N SER A 6 -14.33 -27.42 -22.41
CA SER A 6 -14.49 -28.36 -21.28
C SER A 6 -13.28 -28.41 -20.36
N ASP A 7 -12.08 -28.43 -20.92
CA ASP A 7 -10.84 -28.66 -20.16
C ASP A 7 -10.46 -27.42 -19.36
N LYS A 8 -10.73 -26.23 -19.92
CA LYS A 8 -10.58 -24.95 -19.22
C LYS A 8 -11.50 -24.86 -18.00
N ILE A 9 -12.74 -25.33 -18.13
CA ILE A 9 -13.72 -25.33 -17.03
C ILE A 9 -13.25 -26.26 -15.90
N ILE A 10 -12.76 -27.46 -16.23
CA ILE A 10 -12.27 -28.42 -15.23
C ILE A 10 -11.04 -27.87 -14.49
N ILE A 11 -10.12 -27.20 -15.18
CA ILE A 11 -8.96 -26.55 -14.55
C ILE A 11 -9.41 -25.45 -13.58
N VAL A 12 -10.35 -24.59 -13.99
CA VAL A 12 -10.89 -23.52 -13.12
C VAL A 12 -11.58 -24.12 -11.89
N ILE A 13 -12.40 -25.15 -12.06
CA ILE A 13 -13.06 -25.86 -10.96
C ILE A 13 -12.00 -26.41 -9.98
N SER A 14 -10.93 -27.02 -10.50
CA SER A 14 -9.85 -27.56 -9.67
C SER A 14 -9.16 -26.49 -8.83
N ILE A 15 -8.88 -25.33 -9.41
CA ILE A 15 -8.29 -24.18 -8.72
C ILE A 15 -9.23 -23.68 -7.60
N VAL A 16 -10.53 -23.60 -7.88
CA VAL A 16 -11.53 -23.20 -6.89
C VAL A 16 -11.60 -24.18 -5.72
N PHE A 17 -11.55 -25.49 -5.97
CA PHE A 17 -11.52 -26.51 -4.91
C PHE A 17 -10.27 -26.41 -4.04
N LEU A 18 -9.10 -26.20 -4.63
CA LEU A 18 -7.85 -26.00 -3.89
C LEU A 18 -7.86 -24.72 -3.06
N PHE A 19 -8.39 -23.62 -3.61
CA PHE A 19 -8.54 -22.36 -2.88
C PHE A 19 -9.52 -22.50 -1.71
N THR A 20 -10.64 -23.20 -1.92
CA THR A 20 -11.66 -23.44 -0.88
C THR A 20 -11.08 -24.27 0.26
N SER A 21 -10.27 -25.29 -0.05
CA SER A 21 -9.52 -26.06 0.95
C SER A 21 -8.58 -25.18 1.77
N LEU A 22 -7.84 -24.27 1.12
CA LEU A 22 -6.95 -23.34 1.80
C LEU A 22 -7.72 -22.40 2.75
N VAL A 23 -8.87 -21.87 2.33
CA VAL A 23 -9.73 -21.03 3.18
C VAL A 23 -10.24 -21.81 4.40
N LEU A 24 -10.69 -23.05 4.19
CA LEU A 24 -11.14 -23.92 5.30
C LEU A 24 -10.01 -24.25 6.28
N CYS A 25 -8.78 -24.46 5.79
CA CYS A 25 -7.60 -24.62 6.65
C CYS A 25 -7.27 -23.37 7.48
N VAL A 26 -7.38 -22.17 6.90
CA VAL A 26 -7.18 -20.93 7.69
C VAL A 26 -8.28 -20.77 8.74
N PHE A 27 -9.51 -21.15 8.38
CA PHE A 27 -10.65 -21.12 9.29
C PHE A 27 -10.54 -22.11 10.45
N THR A 28 -10.04 -23.33 10.21
CA THR A 28 -9.78 -24.32 11.27
C THR A 28 -8.69 -23.85 12.24
N ILE A 29 -7.60 -23.27 11.73
CA ILE A 29 -6.50 -22.74 12.56
C ILE A 29 -7.01 -21.61 13.46
N ARG A 30 -7.85 -20.71 12.93
CA ARG A 30 -8.38 -19.58 13.71
C ARG A 30 -9.38 -20.02 14.78
N ASN A 31 -10.23 -21.00 14.47
CA ASN A 31 -11.28 -21.48 15.37
C ASN A 31 -10.85 -22.72 16.16
N TRP A 32 -9.55 -22.92 16.36
CA TRP A 32 -9.00 -24.08 17.05
C TRP A 32 -9.58 -24.31 18.46
N GLN A 33 -10.05 -23.23 19.12
CA GLN A 33 -10.68 -23.32 20.45
C GLN A 33 -12.12 -23.85 20.45
N LEU A 34 -12.77 -23.95 19.28
CA LEU A 34 -14.12 -24.50 19.12
C LEU A 34 -14.03 -25.93 18.58
N THR A 35 -14.02 -26.91 19.49
CA THR A 35 -13.90 -28.35 19.19
C THR A 35 -15.01 -28.88 18.27
N GLU A 36 -16.21 -28.31 18.31
CA GLU A 36 -17.30 -28.76 17.43
C GLU A 36 -17.09 -28.35 15.97
N VAL A 37 -16.47 -27.19 15.72
CA VAL A 37 -16.28 -26.67 14.35
C VAL A 37 -15.10 -27.36 13.66
N THR A 38 -14.03 -27.66 14.40
CA THR A 38 -12.81 -28.29 13.86
C THR A 38 -13.03 -29.72 13.39
N VAL A 39 -13.95 -30.46 14.03
CA VAL A 39 -14.29 -31.86 13.67
C VAL A 39 -14.90 -31.96 12.27
N TYR A 40 -15.69 -30.98 11.83
CA TYR A 40 -16.30 -31.00 10.49
C TYR A 40 -15.45 -30.29 9.43
N THR A 41 -14.78 -29.21 9.81
CA THR A 41 -14.06 -28.35 8.86
C THR A 41 -12.71 -28.94 8.43
N GLY A 42 -12.04 -29.71 9.29
CA GLY A 42 -10.80 -30.42 8.95
C GLY A 42 -10.97 -31.47 7.85
N PRO A 43 -11.88 -32.45 8.01
CA PRO A 43 -12.16 -33.46 6.98
C PRO A 43 -12.66 -32.85 5.67
N ALA A 44 -13.50 -31.81 5.74
CA ALA A 44 -13.97 -31.10 4.56
C ALA A 44 -12.82 -30.44 3.76
N ALA A 45 -11.85 -29.83 4.46
CA ALA A 45 -10.68 -29.24 3.81
C ALA A 45 -9.81 -30.30 3.11
N LEU A 46 -9.67 -31.49 3.71
CA LEU A 46 -8.93 -32.62 3.13
C LEU A 46 -9.64 -33.19 1.90
N ILE A 47 -10.97 -33.33 1.93
CA ILE A 47 -11.76 -33.79 0.78
C ILE A 47 -11.63 -32.81 -0.40
N CYS A 48 -11.76 -31.51 -0.14
CA CYS A 48 -11.58 -30.49 -1.17
C CYS A 48 -10.15 -30.47 -1.74
N ALA A 49 -9.12 -30.64 -0.90
CA ALA A 49 -7.73 -30.76 -1.36
C ALA A 49 -7.53 -31.98 -2.24
N PHE A 50 -8.11 -33.12 -1.85
CA PHE A 50 -7.99 -34.37 -2.58
C PHE A 50 -8.69 -34.32 -3.94
N ILE A 51 -9.90 -33.76 -4.01
CA ILE A 51 -10.63 -33.56 -5.27
C ILE A 51 -9.86 -32.61 -6.20
N GLY A 52 -9.38 -31.48 -5.66
CA GLY A 52 -8.57 -30.53 -6.43
C GLY A 52 -7.29 -31.15 -6.98
N TRP A 53 -6.56 -31.90 -6.14
CA TRP A 53 -5.34 -32.61 -6.54
C TRP A 53 -5.60 -33.70 -7.59
N PHE A 54 -6.67 -34.49 -7.41
CA PHE A 54 -7.05 -35.56 -8.33
C PHE A 54 -7.40 -35.02 -9.71
N LEU A 55 -8.14 -33.91 -9.76
CA LEU A 55 -8.48 -33.25 -11.02
C LEU A 55 -7.25 -32.66 -11.71
N VAL A 56 -6.33 -32.04 -10.96
CA VAL A 56 -5.07 -31.50 -11.52
C VAL A 56 -4.15 -32.59 -12.05
N ARG A 57 -4.10 -33.77 -11.40
CA ARG A 57 -3.24 -34.90 -11.82
C ARG A 57 -3.56 -35.42 -13.22
N ARG A 58 -4.78 -35.19 -13.73
CA ARG A 58 -5.17 -35.56 -15.10
C ARG A 58 -4.64 -34.61 -16.19
N TYR A 59 -4.05 -33.48 -15.83
CA TYR A 59 -3.59 -32.46 -16.77
C TYR A 59 -2.08 -32.24 -16.68
N GLU A 60 -1.43 -32.02 -17.83
CA GLU A 60 -0.02 -31.65 -17.85
C GLU A 60 0.20 -30.29 -17.18
N PHE A 61 1.16 -30.24 -16.25
CA PHE A 61 1.47 -29.06 -15.42
C PHE A 61 1.70 -27.78 -16.25
N LYS A 62 2.27 -27.91 -17.46
CA LYS A 62 2.51 -26.78 -18.39
C LYS A 62 1.22 -26.10 -18.87
N GLN A 63 0.12 -26.85 -19.02
CA GLN A 63 -1.16 -26.32 -19.50
C GLN A 63 -1.93 -25.62 -18.38
N VAL A 64 -1.90 -26.20 -17.18
CA VAL A 64 -2.45 -25.58 -15.96
C VAL A 64 -1.74 -24.27 -15.65
N ALA A 65 -0.40 -24.25 -15.72
CA ALA A 65 0.40 -23.05 -15.46
C ALA A 65 0.11 -21.90 -16.44
N ARG A 66 -0.08 -22.19 -17.74
CA ARG A 66 -0.38 -21.16 -18.74
C ARG A 66 -1.76 -20.54 -18.55
N THR A 67 -2.75 -21.35 -18.21
CA THR A 67 -4.13 -20.89 -17.95
C THR A 67 -4.20 -20.16 -16.61
N PHE A 68 -3.53 -20.70 -15.58
CA PHE A 68 -3.39 -20.04 -14.28
C PHE A 68 -2.68 -18.70 -14.42
N GLY A 69 -1.63 -18.56 -15.24
CA GLY A 69 -0.95 -17.28 -15.47
C GLY A 69 -1.88 -16.17 -16.00
N GLN A 70 -2.84 -16.51 -16.86
CA GLN A 70 -3.83 -15.56 -17.37
C GLN A 70 -4.87 -15.16 -16.30
N PHE A 71 -5.29 -16.10 -15.46
CA PHE A 71 -6.23 -15.85 -14.36
C PHE A 71 -5.57 -15.31 -13.09
N ALA A 72 -4.27 -15.53 -12.92
CA ALA A 72 -3.51 -15.12 -11.75
C ALA A 72 -3.46 -13.59 -11.66
N GLY A 73 -3.30 -12.89 -12.79
CA GLY A 73 -3.37 -11.42 -12.81
C GLY A 73 -4.69 -10.89 -12.26
N LEU A 74 -5.81 -11.45 -12.71
CA LEU A 74 -7.14 -11.09 -12.22
C LEU A 74 -7.38 -11.51 -10.77
N LEU A 75 -6.90 -12.70 -10.39
CA LEU A 75 -6.96 -13.17 -9.01
C LEU A 75 -6.12 -12.30 -8.09
N PHE A 76 -4.95 -11.83 -8.49
CA PHE A 76 -4.11 -10.93 -7.69
C PHE A 76 -4.81 -9.60 -7.40
N GLU A 77 -5.56 -9.03 -8.36
CA GLU A 77 -6.34 -7.80 -8.15
C GLU A 77 -7.51 -8.02 -7.18
N VAL A 78 -8.25 -9.12 -7.36
CA VAL A 78 -9.40 -9.48 -6.52
C VAL A 78 -8.93 -9.84 -5.10
N VAL A 79 -7.89 -10.68 -4.99
CA VAL A 79 -7.27 -11.09 -3.73
C VAL A 79 -6.69 -9.87 -3.02
N GLY A 80 -6.06 -8.91 -3.71
CA GLY A 80 -5.59 -7.67 -3.09
C GLY A 80 -6.72 -6.85 -2.46
N THR A 81 -7.89 -6.84 -3.09
CA THR A 81 -9.09 -6.16 -2.56
C THR A 81 -9.71 -6.90 -1.39
N ILE A 82 -9.77 -8.23 -1.48
CA ILE A 82 -10.31 -9.11 -0.42
C ILE A 82 -9.38 -9.10 0.80
N ILE A 83 -8.06 -9.19 0.62
CA ILE A 83 -7.07 -9.08 1.70
C ILE A 83 -7.22 -7.74 2.41
N ARG A 84 -7.42 -6.62 1.69
CA ARG A 84 -7.68 -5.31 2.33
C ARG A 84 -8.97 -5.32 3.15
N ARG A 85 -10.04 -5.96 2.67
CA ARG A 85 -11.30 -6.10 3.43
C ARG A 85 -11.16 -7.02 4.64
N ILE A 86 -10.40 -8.11 4.52
CA ILE A 86 -10.12 -9.05 5.60
C ILE A 86 -9.22 -8.40 6.65
N GLN A 87 -8.18 -7.65 6.24
CA GLN A 87 -7.33 -6.87 7.14
C GLN A 87 -8.16 -5.84 7.95
N ASN A 88 -9.11 -5.17 7.29
CA ASN A 88 -10.02 -4.23 7.95
C ASN A 88 -11.01 -4.94 8.91
N ALA A 89 -11.51 -6.12 8.55
CA ALA A 89 -12.47 -6.89 9.35
C ALA A 89 -11.83 -7.66 10.52
N LEU A 90 -10.54 -8.00 10.43
CA LEU A 90 -9.81 -8.75 11.46
C LEU A 90 -9.21 -7.87 12.56
N GLY A 91 -9.38 -6.54 12.50
CA GLY A 91 -8.75 -5.63 13.47
C GLY A 91 -7.22 -5.71 13.47
N MET A 92 -6.62 -6.38 12.47
CA MET A 92 -5.19 -6.38 12.20
C MET A 92 -4.79 -5.06 11.53
N SER A 93 -5.21 -3.93 12.13
CA SER A 93 -4.48 -2.69 11.96
C SER A 93 -3.21 -2.82 12.79
N SER A 94 -2.18 -3.45 12.22
CA SER A 94 -0.84 -2.88 12.41
C SER A 94 -1.01 -1.38 12.13
N GLY A 95 -0.70 -0.53 13.11
CA GLY A 95 -0.89 0.93 13.11
C GLY A 95 -0.12 1.63 12.00
N SER A 96 -0.43 1.26 10.77
CA SER A 96 0.27 1.49 9.53
C SER A 96 -0.82 1.73 8.50
N HIS A 97 -1.60 2.78 8.75
CA HIS A 97 -2.36 3.41 7.68
C HIS A 97 -1.35 3.75 6.57
N LYS A 98 -1.70 3.53 5.30
CA LYS A 98 -1.09 4.33 4.22
C LYS A 98 -1.40 5.77 4.59
N GLY A 99 -0.49 6.39 5.34
CA GLY A 99 -0.76 7.65 6.03
C GLY A 99 -1.29 8.62 4.99
N VAL A 100 -2.51 9.09 5.18
CA VAL A 100 -3.04 10.15 4.34
C VAL A 100 -2.30 11.40 4.80
N PHE A 101 -1.08 11.58 4.29
CA PHE A 101 -0.27 12.75 4.54
C PHE A 101 -0.94 13.91 3.81
N HIS A 102 -1.83 14.58 4.52
CA HIS A 102 -2.48 15.78 4.02
C HIS A 102 -1.44 16.90 4.02
N ILE A 103 -0.92 17.22 2.83
CA ILE A 103 -0.26 18.51 2.60
C ILE A 103 -1.34 19.58 2.81
N LYS A 104 -1.45 20.08 4.04
CA LYS A 104 -2.29 21.24 4.32
C LYS A 104 -1.57 22.47 3.77
N ASN A 105 -2.27 23.22 2.93
CA ASN A 105 -1.99 24.62 2.59
C ASN A 105 -1.02 24.95 1.43
N TYR A 106 -0.69 24.01 0.53
CA TYR A 106 0.21 24.32 -0.61
C TYR A 106 -0.20 23.66 -1.95
N ASP A 107 -0.12 24.41 -3.06
CA ASP A 107 -0.31 23.93 -4.44
C ASP A 107 1.02 24.07 -5.18
N ASP A 108 1.37 23.02 -5.93
CA ASP A 108 2.42 23.07 -6.94
C ASP A 108 1.74 23.14 -8.31
N GLU A 109 2.12 24.09 -9.16
CA GLU A 109 1.49 24.28 -10.49
C GLU A 109 1.67 23.05 -11.41
N THR A 110 2.48 22.07 -11.00
CA THR A 110 2.90 20.90 -11.78
C THR A 110 2.18 19.59 -11.45
N GLU A 111 1.39 19.48 -10.37
CA GLU A 111 0.69 18.24 -10.01
C GLU A 111 -0.84 18.39 -10.04
N SER A 112 -1.42 18.73 -11.21
CA SER A 112 -2.83 18.42 -11.45
C SER A 112 -2.98 16.95 -11.84
N ILE A 113 -3.01 16.06 -10.84
CA ILE A 113 -3.45 14.68 -11.06
C ILE A 113 -4.98 14.70 -11.24
N GLY A 114 -5.40 14.94 -12.47
CA GLY A 114 -6.78 14.79 -12.89
C GLY A 114 -7.14 13.31 -12.88
N ASN A 115 -8.00 12.91 -11.95
CA ASN A 115 -8.71 11.64 -12.02
C ASN A 115 -10.18 11.89 -11.71
N GLY A 116 -11.03 11.61 -12.70
CA GLY A 116 -12.39 11.09 -12.50
C GLY A 116 -13.47 12.07 -12.07
N ALA A 117 -14.33 12.40 -13.04
CA ALA A 117 -15.76 12.64 -12.95
C ALA A 117 -16.38 13.16 -11.63
N GLY A 118 -16.90 14.39 -11.71
CA GLY A 118 -18.19 14.69 -11.09
C GLY A 118 -18.25 14.83 -9.57
N HIS A 119 -17.33 15.56 -8.96
CA HIS A 119 -17.58 16.14 -7.63
C HIS A 119 -17.53 17.65 -7.71
N THR A 120 -18.65 18.27 -7.33
CA THR A 120 -18.83 19.70 -7.10
C THR A 120 -17.57 20.25 -6.47
N ARG A 121 -16.86 21.12 -7.19
CA ARG A 121 -15.64 21.79 -6.74
C ARG A 121 -16.00 22.63 -5.51
N LYS A 122 -16.00 22.02 -4.31
CA LYS A 122 -15.81 22.77 -3.06
C LYS A 122 -14.54 23.57 -3.31
N ARG A 123 -14.67 24.90 -3.35
CA ARG A 123 -13.55 25.83 -3.52
C ARG A 123 -12.49 25.42 -2.52
N ARG A 124 -11.47 24.70 -2.98
CA ARG A 124 -10.34 24.31 -2.13
C ARG A 124 -9.73 25.62 -1.62
N PRO A 125 -9.28 25.67 -0.36
CA PRO A 125 -8.59 26.86 0.15
C PRO A 125 -7.54 27.30 -0.87
N LYS A 126 -7.48 28.61 -1.16
CA LYS A 126 -6.51 29.16 -2.12
C LYS A 126 -5.11 28.89 -1.55
N PHE A 127 -4.47 27.86 -2.06
CA PHE A 127 -3.15 27.44 -1.61
C PHE A 127 -2.09 28.48 -2.05
N LYS A 128 -1.08 28.73 -1.20
CA LYS A 128 0.02 29.67 -1.55
C LYS A 128 0.86 29.05 -2.66
N LYS A 129 1.23 29.85 -3.67
CA LYS A 129 2.21 29.44 -4.68
C LYS A 129 3.62 29.53 -4.10
N TRP A 130 4.56 28.74 -4.61
CA TRP A 130 5.96 28.74 -4.15
C TRP A 130 6.59 30.14 -4.05
N LYS A 131 6.31 31.02 -5.02
CA LYS A 131 6.81 32.41 -5.06
C LYS A 131 6.28 33.29 -3.92
N ASP A 132 5.12 32.92 -3.38
CA ASP A 132 4.44 33.66 -2.31
C ASP A 132 4.73 33.05 -0.92
N MET A 133 5.53 31.98 -0.86
CA MET A 133 5.89 31.30 0.40
C MET A 133 7.08 31.96 1.08
N ASP A 134 7.00 32.12 2.40
CA ASP A 134 8.16 32.49 3.21
C ASP A 134 9.15 31.32 3.30
N ASN A 135 10.41 31.55 3.67
CA ASN A 135 11.43 30.50 3.74
C ASN A 135 11.04 29.36 4.69
N GLN A 136 10.36 29.68 5.80
CA GLN A 136 9.77 28.69 6.70
C GLN A 136 8.73 27.81 5.99
N GLU A 137 7.85 28.42 5.21
CA GLU A 137 6.82 27.72 4.45
C GLU A 137 7.44 26.86 3.35
N LYS A 138 8.49 27.34 2.67
CA LYS A 138 9.25 26.59 1.67
C LYS A 138 9.88 25.32 2.25
N VAL A 139 10.50 25.39 3.42
CA VAL A 139 11.08 24.20 4.08
C VAL A 139 10.00 23.22 4.49
N ARG A 140 8.88 23.68 5.06
CA ARG A 140 7.73 22.84 5.38
C ARG A 140 7.14 22.17 4.14
N PHE A 141 7.09 22.88 3.03
CA PHE A 141 6.63 22.36 1.75
C PHE A 141 7.55 21.26 1.21
N ILE A 142 8.87 21.50 1.18
CA ILE A 142 9.85 20.50 0.71
C ILE A 142 9.75 19.23 1.55
N TYR A 143 9.74 19.36 2.88
CA TYR A 143 9.54 18.24 3.81
C TYR A 143 8.27 17.44 3.51
N ALA A 144 7.15 18.14 3.35
CA ALA A 144 5.85 17.53 3.07
C ALA A 144 5.84 16.75 1.75
N LYS A 145 6.35 17.35 0.68
CA LYS A 145 6.37 16.73 -0.65
C LYS A 145 7.35 15.56 -0.72
N ARG A 146 8.49 15.63 -0.01
CA ARG A 146 9.44 14.52 0.11
C ARG A 146 8.83 13.31 0.81
N ASN A 147 8.20 13.53 1.97
CA ASN A 147 7.49 12.47 2.69
C ASN A 147 6.36 11.85 1.85
N LEU A 148 5.59 12.69 1.16
CA LEU A 148 4.53 12.21 0.27
C LEU A 148 5.07 11.32 -0.86
N LYS A 149 6.24 11.63 -1.43
CA LYS A 149 6.89 10.80 -2.46
C LYS A 149 7.18 9.39 -1.93
N HIS A 150 7.66 9.26 -0.70
CA HIS A 150 7.90 7.95 -0.08
C HIS A 150 6.61 7.22 0.27
N ILE A 151 5.59 7.93 0.75
CA ILE A 151 4.28 7.36 1.04
C ILE A 151 3.63 6.82 -0.23
N LYS A 152 3.72 7.57 -1.34
CA LYS A 152 3.28 7.11 -2.68
C LYS A 152 4.03 5.83 -3.11
N LYS A 153 5.30 5.66 -2.71
CA LYS A 153 6.13 4.46 -2.96
C LYS A 153 5.88 3.31 -1.98
N GLY A 154 4.98 3.46 -1.00
CA GLY A 154 4.64 2.40 -0.05
C GLY A 154 5.28 2.54 1.33
N TYR A 155 5.95 3.66 1.62
CA TYR A 155 6.35 3.97 2.99
C TYR A 155 5.11 4.17 3.86
N VAL A 156 5.14 3.57 5.05
CA VAL A 156 4.07 3.72 6.02
C VAL A 156 4.43 4.81 7.02
N TYR A 157 3.77 5.95 6.87
CA TYR A 157 3.93 7.08 7.78
C TYR A 157 3.16 6.86 9.10
N LYS A 158 3.84 7.09 10.22
CA LYS A 158 3.27 7.04 11.57
C LYS A 158 3.06 8.46 12.08
N GLU A 159 1.82 8.83 12.39
CA GLU A 159 1.50 10.20 12.85
C GLU A 159 2.09 10.53 14.21
N SER A 160 2.32 9.53 15.06
CA SER A 160 2.94 9.68 16.37
C SER A 160 4.45 9.86 16.31
N ALA A 161 5.08 9.60 15.16
CA ALA A 161 6.52 9.65 15.02
C ALA A 161 7.01 11.10 14.88
N THR A 162 8.11 11.41 15.55
CA THR A 162 8.79 12.70 15.34
C THR A 162 9.43 12.74 13.95
N PRO A 163 9.68 13.93 13.35
CA PRO A 163 10.36 14.00 12.07
C PRO A 163 11.68 13.22 12.06
N ASN A 164 12.48 13.30 13.13
CA ASN A 164 13.74 12.58 13.23
C ASN A 164 13.52 11.06 13.27
N GLU A 165 12.53 10.58 14.00
CA GLU A 165 12.17 9.15 14.00
C GLU A 165 11.71 8.66 12.61
N VAL A 166 10.97 9.50 11.87
CA VAL A 166 10.57 9.20 10.48
C VAL A 166 11.82 9.06 9.60
N LEU A 167 12.81 9.95 9.75
CA LEU A 167 14.05 9.87 9.00
C LEU A 167 14.85 8.60 9.34
N GLU A 168 15.05 8.31 10.63
CA GLU A 168 15.79 7.11 11.05
C GLU A 168 15.13 5.82 10.52
N ASP A 169 13.80 5.75 10.56
CA ASP A 169 13.05 4.62 9.98
C ASP A 169 13.21 4.55 8.45
N MET A 170 13.23 5.69 7.75
CA MET A 170 13.48 5.73 6.30
C MET A 170 14.91 5.32 5.94
N ILE A 171 15.92 5.73 6.72
CA ILE A 171 17.32 5.35 6.53
C ILE A 171 17.50 3.85 6.79
N GLY A 172 16.94 3.33 7.89
CA GLY A 172 16.96 1.90 8.20
C GLY A 172 16.33 1.03 7.10
N LYS A 173 15.32 1.57 6.41
CA LYS A 173 14.66 0.93 5.25
C LYS A 173 15.35 1.22 3.91
N LYS A 174 16.49 1.91 3.89
CA LYS A 174 17.24 2.31 2.69
C LYS A 174 16.42 3.13 1.69
N LEU A 175 15.44 3.90 2.18
CA LEU A 175 14.61 4.81 1.38
C LEU A 175 15.19 6.22 1.31
N GLU A 176 15.99 6.58 2.30
CA GLU A 176 16.74 7.85 2.39
C GLU A 176 18.17 7.62 2.82
N THR A 177 18.98 8.67 2.66
CA THR A 177 20.35 8.72 3.15
C THR A 177 20.52 9.77 4.23
N GLU A 178 21.65 9.70 4.94
CA GLU A 178 22.05 10.66 5.97
C GLU A 178 22.06 12.12 5.48
N GLN A 179 22.26 12.33 4.18
CA GLN A 179 22.22 13.67 3.55
C GLN A 179 20.85 14.36 3.65
N THR A 180 19.80 13.60 3.98
CA THR A 180 18.44 14.09 4.16
C THR A 180 18.22 14.68 5.56
N ARG A 181 19.13 14.42 6.51
CA ARG A 181 19.03 14.92 7.90
C ARG A 181 18.95 16.44 7.96
N GLU A 182 19.71 17.13 7.11
CA GLU A 182 19.67 18.59 6.94
C GLU A 182 18.24 19.14 6.77
N LEU A 183 17.40 18.50 5.95
CA LEU A 183 16.02 18.94 5.73
C LEU A 183 15.13 18.73 6.97
N TYR A 184 15.34 17.62 7.67
CA TYR A 184 14.55 17.24 8.85
C TYR A 184 14.91 18.10 10.07
N ASP A 185 16.19 18.43 10.22
CA ASP A 185 16.68 19.34 11.27
C ASP A 185 16.14 20.76 11.08
N LEU A 186 16.06 21.25 9.83
CA LEU A 186 15.47 22.56 9.52
C LEU A 186 13.94 22.59 9.64
N TYR A 187 13.28 21.43 9.51
CA TYR A 187 11.82 21.37 9.56
C TYR A 187 11.25 21.73 10.94
N ASN A 188 11.86 21.26 12.02
CA ASN A 188 11.35 21.51 13.38
C ASN A 188 11.34 23.03 13.73
N PRO A 189 12.45 23.78 13.54
CA PRO A 189 12.46 25.23 13.67
C PRO A 189 11.43 25.92 12.76
N ALA A 190 11.32 25.51 11.49
CA ALA A 190 10.36 26.05 10.54
C ALA A 190 8.90 25.81 10.97
N ARG A 191 8.61 24.67 11.61
CA ARG A 191 7.27 24.29 12.08
C ARG A 191 6.81 25.13 13.27
N TYR A 192 7.69 25.38 14.23
CA TYR A 192 7.35 26.08 15.47
C TYR A 192 7.63 27.60 15.42
N LYS A 193 8.03 28.13 14.26
CA LYS A 193 8.42 29.54 14.07
C LYS A 193 9.48 30.00 15.09
N LEU A 194 10.31 29.07 15.56
CA LEU A 194 11.50 29.38 16.35
C LEU A 194 12.49 30.05 15.40
N LYS A 195 13.28 31.03 15.89
CA LYS A 195 14.27 31.81 15.11
C LYS A 195 14.78 31.04 13.89
N PHE A 196 14.23 31.35 12.72
CA PHE A 196 14.47 30.61 11.49
C PHE A 196 15.25 31.51 10.55
N ASP A 197 16.57 31.32 10.56
CA ASP A 197 17.52 32.17 9.85
C ASP A 197 18.06 31.43 8.62
N VAL A 198 17.15 30.93 7.78
CA VAL A 198 17.49 30.25 6.53
C VAL A 198 17.33 31.25 5.39
N SER A 199 18.41 31.42 4.62
CA SER A 199 18.45 32.31 3.46
C SER A 199 17.61 31.76 2.30
N ASP A 200 17.20 32.63 1.37
CA ASP A 200 16.44 32.17 0.21
C ASP A 200 17.28 31.19 -0.66
N ASP A 201 18.57 31.45 -0.79
CA ASP A 201 19.53 30.60 -1.50
C ASP A 201 19.59 29.17 -0.94
N GLU A 202 19.57 29.03 0.39
CA GLU A 202 19.52 27.71 1.04
C GLU A 202 18.20 26.99 0.73
N THR A 203 17.06 27.70 0.73
CA THR A 203 15.79 27.06 0.36
C THR A 203 15.75 26.61 -1.11
N ILE A 204 16.41 27.34 -2.01
CA ILE A 204 16.56 26.97 -3.42
C ILE A 204 17.46 25.73 -3.56
N LYS A 205 18.59 25.68 -2.83
CA LYS A 205 19.46 24.49 -2.78
C LYS A 205 18.70 23.25 -2.29
N LEU A 206 17.95 23.38 -1.19
CA LEU A 206 17.12 22.30 -0.65
C LEU A 206 16.06 21.85 -1.65
N LYS A 207 15.41 22.79 -2.36
CA LYS A 207 14.45 22.47 -3.42
C LYS A 207 15.09 21.60 -4.49
N HIS A 208 16.22 22.01 -5.05
CA HIS A 208 16.92 21.24 -6.09
C HIS A 208 17.40 19.87 -5.61
N LYS A 209 17.78 19.75 -4.33
CA LYS A 209 18.27 18.50 -3.75
C LYS A 209 17.16 17.48 -3.49
N PHE A 210 15.97 17.92 -3.10
CA PHE A 210 14.94 17.02 -2.54
C PHE A 210 13.64 16.88 -3.33
N LEU A 211 13.26 17.85 -4.17
CA LEU A 211 12.08 17.79 -5.02
C LEU A 211 12.44 17.26 -6.41
#